data_AF-A0A955Q420-F1
#
_entry.id   AF-A0A955Q420-F1
#
_cell.length_a   1.000
_cell.length_b   1.000
_cell.length_c   1.000
_cell.angle_alpha   90.00
_cell.angle_beta   90.00
_cell.angle_gamma   90.00
#
_symmetry.space_group_name_H-M   'P 1'
#
loop_
_entity.id
_entity.type
_entity.pdbx_description
1 polymer ?
#
loop_
_entity_poly.entity_id
_entity_poly.type
_entity_poly.pdbx_seq_one_letter_code
_entity_poly.pdbx_strand_id
1 'polypeptide(L)'
;MMKRFQVTKSHLKAKANVLAGIVVMIASFLLLGTGTVAAESEKVEKGPASTHELLMKANDELAIALHYAELAVTPHQPGMGWHKAQTQRAINILVGAGSPDFNKEVENPGNGHGVMKYLQEAHDAMKGCRPVNTCDAIESALEYLRAAIEHGKKSIEWTRMAGMEQRHARMFGALLRAVEGTRDTESAAVGALGYAIRVTEHMTEHK
;
A
#
# COMPACT_ATOMS: atom_id res chain seq x y z
N MET A 1 -26.03 -12.87 -48.45
CA MET A 1 -26.77 -11.61 -48.66
C MET A 1 -27.36 -11.17 -47.31
N MET A 2 -27.14 -9.90 -46.94
CA MET A 2 -27.88 -9.08 -45.95
C MET A 2 -27.86 -9.52 -44.47
N LYS A 3 -27.08 -8.86 -43.59
CA LYS A 3 -27.25 -7.55 -42.92
C LYS A 3 -28.46 -7.45 -41.96
N ARG A 4 -28.10 -7.27 -40.68
CA ARG A 4 -28.57 -6.27 -39.68
C ARG A 4 -30.06 -6.22 -39.37
N PHE A 5 -30.38 -6.10 -38.08
CA PHE A 5 -31.00 -4.93 -37.43
C PHE A 5 -31.06 -5.26 -35.93
N GLN A 6 -30.26 -4.63 -35.06
CA GLN A 6 -30.54 -3.36 -34.37
C GLN A 6 -32.00 -3.23 -33.89
N VAL A 7 -32.16 -2.83 -32.62
CA VAL A 7 -32.96 -1.68 -32.13
C VAL A 7 -33.19 -1.89 -30.63
N THR A 8 -32.45 -1.16 -29.79
CA THR A 8 -32.89 -0.02 -28.92
C THR A 8 -33.95 -0.39 -27.87
N LYS A 9 -33.93 0.05 -26.61
CA LYS A 9 -34.04 1.42 -26.05
C LYS A 9 -34.29 1.14 -24.54
N SER A 10 -33.52 1.66 -23.58
CA SER A 10 -33.63 3.00 -22.98
C SER A 10 -34.23 3.01 -21.56
N HIS A 11 -33.52 3.74 -20.68
CA HIS A 11 -33.95 4.51 -19.51
C HIS A 11 -34.40 3.84 -18.20
N LEU A 12 -33.59 4.15 -17.17
CA LEU A 12 -33.93 4.70 -15.85
C LEU A 12 -35.40 4.58 -15.40
N LYS A 13 -35.58 4.05 -14.18
CA LYS A 13 -36.40 4.70 -13.14
C LYS A 13 -36.02 4.22 -11.74
N ALA A 14 -35.73 5.20 -10.90
CA ALA A 14 -35.59 5.08 -9.45
C ALA A 14 -36.88 4.59 -8.79
N LYS A 15 -36.76 3.89 -7.65
CA LYS A 15 -37.75 3.93 -6.57
C LYS A 15 -37.03 3.82 -5.22
N ALA A 16 -37.02 4.96 -4.54
CA ALA A 16 -36.92 5.03 -3.10
C ALA A 16 -38.15 4.35 -2.47
N ASN A 17 -37.94 3.56 -1.42
CA ASN A 17 -38.98 3.25 -0.46
C ASN A 17 -38.47 3.70 0.91
N VAL A 18 -39.02 4.84 1.32
CA VAL A 18 -39.07 5.37 2.68
C VAL A 18 -40.18 4.61 3.41
N LEU A 19 -39.87 4.07 4.59
CA LEU A 19 -40.81 3.66 5.63
C LEU A 19 -40.24 4.26 6.92
N ALA A 20 -40.67 5.44 7.36
CA ALA A 20 -41.94 5.74 8.02
C ALA A 20 -42.16 4.89 9.28
N GLY A 21 -41.85 5.49 10.42
CA GLY A 21 -42.11 4.98 11.77
C GLY A 21 -41.91 6.11 12.78
N ILE A 22 -42.87 7.01 12.83
CA ILE A 22 -43.00 8.12 13.80
C ILE A 22 -43.52 7.53 15.13
N VAL A 23 -43.32 8.28 16.23
CA VAL A 23 -44.10 8.32 17.51
C VAL A 23 -43.29 7.82 18.72
N VAL A 24 -43.14 8.48 19.88
CA VAL A 24 -43.55 9.79 20.44
C VAL A 24 -42.78 10.00 21.77
N MET A 25 -42.53 11.28 22.10
CA MET A 25 -42.40 11.96 23.40
C MET A 25 -41.83 11.28 24.68
N ILE A 26 -40.88 12.02 25.26
CA ILE A 26 -40.82 12.55 26.64
C ILE A 26 -41.13 11.58 27.79
N ALA A 27 -40.09 11.30 28.59
CA ALA A 27 -40.20 11.25 30.05
C ALA A 27 -38.83 11.50 30.69
N SER A 28 -38.68 12.67 31.31
CA SER A 28 -37.67 12.90 32.33
C SER A 28 -38.04 12.09 33.57
N PHE A 29 -37.16 11.19 34.03
CA PHE A 29 -37.19 10.66 35.39
C PHE A 29 -35.74 10.46 35.87
N LEU A 30 -35.36 11.27 36.86
CA LEU A 30 -34.27 10.97 37.78
C LEU A 30 -34.67 9.76 38.62
N LEU A 31 -33.80 8.75 38.76
CA LEU A 31 -33.54 8.02 40.01
C LEU A 31 -32.41 7.00 39.83
N LEU A 32 -31.57 6.95 40.87
CA LEU A 32 -30.43 6.07 41.09
C LEU A 32 -30.81 4.58 41.03
N GLY A 33 -29.88 3.73 40.58
CA GLY A 33 -30.00 2.28 40.80
C GLY A 33 -29.07 1.45 39.93
N THR A 34 -28.10 0.82 40.58
CA THR A 34 -27.06 -0.07 40.04
C THR A 34 -27.62 -1.23 39.21
N GLY A 35 -27.15 -1.37 37.96
CA GLY A 35 -27.40 -2.53 37.12
C GLY A 35 -26.25 -2.72 36.13
N THR A 36 -25.53 -3.81 36.28
CA THR A 36 -24.36 -4.22 35.50
C THR A 36 -24.64 -4.23 34.00
N VAL A 37 -24.08 -3.27 33.28
CA VAL A 37 -24.05 -3.29 31.81
C VAL A 37 -23.03 -4.35 31.42
N ALA A 38 -23.52 -5.38 30.73
CA ALA A 38 -22.70 -6.37 30.07
C ALA A 38 -21.61 -5.66 29.26
N ALA A 39 -20.36 -6.10 29.43
CA ALA A 39 -19.23 -5.62 28.67
C ALA A 39 -19.42 -6.02 27.20
N GLU A 40 -20.16 -5.19 26.46
CA GLU A 40 -20.02 -5.09 25.03
C GLU A 40 -18.58 -4.64 24.82
N SER A 41 -17.74 -5.57 24.35
CA SER A 41 -16.39 -5.29 23.92
C SER A 41 -16.49 -4.18 22.89
N GLU A 42 -16.24 -2.94 23.32
CA GLU A 42 -15.92 -1.84 22.44
C GLU A 42 -14.88 -2.39 21.47
N LYS A 43 -15.26 -2.48 20.19
CA LYS A 43 -14.28 -2.38 19.12
C LYS A 43 -13.61 -1.06 19.40
N VAL A 44 -12.44 -1.11 20.03
CA VAL A 44 -11.51 0.01 20.12
C VAL A 44 -11.35 0.47 18.68
N GLU A 45 -12.03 1.55 18.34
CA GLU A 45 -11.87 2.24 17.08
C GLU A 45 -10.39 2.63 17.09
N LYS A 46 -9.58 1.88 16.33
CA LYS A 46 -8.16 2.17 16.21
C LYS A 46 -8.09 3.62 15.74
N GLY A 47 -7.67 4.52 16.62
CA GLY A 47 -7.43 5.91 16.27
C GLY A 47 -6.53 5.97 15.03
N PRO A 48 -6.54 7.08 14.27
CA PRO A 48 -5.74 7.19 13.06
C PRO A 48 -4.29 6.81 13.38
N ALA A 49 -3.78 5.80 12.66
CA ALA A 49 -2.40 5.37 12.82
C ALA A 49 -1.49 6.59 12.65
N SER A 50 -0.50 6.74 13.53
CA SER A 50 0.42 7.88 13.41
C SER A 50 1.21 7.79 12.10
N THR A 51 1.62 8.93 11.53
CA THR A 51 2.49 8.95 10.34
C THR A 51 3.71 8.06 10.52
N HIS A 52 4.35 8.10 11.70
CA HIS A 52 5.49 7.24 12.02
C HIS A 52 5.14 5.75 11.96
N GLU A 53 4.00 5.34 12.54
CA GLU A 53 3.55 3.94 12.47
C GLU A 53 3.29 3.48 11.03
N LEU A 54 2.70 4.35 10.20
CA LEU A 54 2.48 4.06 8.77
C LEU A 54 3.81 3.90 8.02
N LEU A 55 4.79 4.77 8.27
CA LEU A 55 6.12 4.68 7.67
C LEU A 55 6.88 3.42 8.12
N MET A 56 6.77 3.05 9.40
CA MET A 56 7.35 1.80 9.91
C MET A 56 6.75 0.57 9.23
N LYS A 57 5.42 0.52 9.07
CA LYS A 57 4.75 -0.55 8.31
C LYS A 57 5.18 -0.59 6.85
N ALA A 58 5.34 0.58 6.20
CA ALA A 58 5.86 0.65 4.85
C ALA A 58 7.28 0.05 4.77
N ASN A 59 8.12 0.33 5.76
CA ASN A 59 9.49 -0.18 5.83
C ASN A 59 9.56 -1.69 6.06
N ASP A 60 8.72 -2.22 6.96
CA ASP A 60 8.64 -3.66 7.21
C ASP A 60 8.24 -4.42 5.93
N GLU A 61 7.21 -3.94 5.22
CA GLU A 61 6.79 -4.53 3.95
C GLU A 61 7.85 -4.35 2.85
N LEU A 62 8.55 -3.20 2.81
CA LEU A 62 9.63 -2.95 1.83
C LEU A 62 10.79 -3.92 2.03
N ALA A 63 11.16 -4.24 3.27
CA ALA A 63 12.21 -5.22 3.57
C ALA A 63 11.85 -6.62 3.02
N ILE A 64 10.58 -7.01 3.12
CA ILE A 64 10.09 -8.26 2.51
C ILE A 64 10.16 -8.18 0.98
N ALA A 65 9.72 -7.07 0.39
CA ALA A 65 9.81 -6.88 -1.07
C ALA A 65 11.26 -6.94 -1.59
N LEU A 66 12.20 -6.35 -0.85
CA LEU A 66 13.63 -6.38 -1.14
C LEU A 66 14.18 -7.80 -1.13
N HIS A 67 13.84 -8.60 -0.11
CA HIS A 67 14.25 -9.99 -0.04
C HIS A 67 13.87 -10.76 -1.33
N TYR A 68 12.63 -10.60 -1.80
CA TYR A 68 12.17 -11.26 -3.03
C TYR A 68 12.78 -10.67 -4.30
N ALA A 69 13.05 -9.36 -4.34
CA ALA A 69 13.78 -8.75 -5.46
C ALA A 69 15.22 -9.29 -5.55
N GLU A 70 15.88 -9.54 -4.42
CA GLU A 70 17.21 -10.16 -4.38
C GLU A 70 17.17 -11.61 -4.85
N LEU A 71 16.21 -12.40 -4.35
CA LEU A 71 16.02 -13.78 -4.82
C LEU A 71 15.77 -13.87 -6.33
N ALA A 72 15.15 -12.84 -6.93
CA ALA A 72 14.90 -12.80 -8.37
C ALA A 72 16.17 -12.74 -9.22
N VAL A 73 17.30 -12.24 -8.68
CA VAL A 73 18.58 -12.08 -9.40
C VAL A 73 19.65 -13.09 -8.99
N THR A 74 19.42 -13.89 -7.93
CA THR A 74 20.36 -14.94 -7.50
C THR A 74 20.47 -16.09 -8.53
N PRO A 75 21.62 -16.79 -8.63
CA PRO A 75 21.73 -18.01 -9.44
C PRO A 75 20.73 -19.07 -8.96
N HIS A 76 19.92 -19.62 -9.87
CA HIS A 76 18.76 -20.44 -9.49
C HIS A 76 19.04 -21.94 -9.32
N GLN A 77 18.17 -22.60 -8.55
CA GLN A 77 17.87 -24.03 -8.67
C GLN A 77 17.07 -24.33 -9.96
N PRO A 78 17.23 -25.51 -10.57
CA PRO A 78 16.60 -25.85 -11.86
C PRO A 78 15.06 -25.81 -11.81
N GLY A 79 14.46 -24.99 -12.68
CA GLY A 79 13.01 -24.85 -12.85
C GLY A 79 12.61 -23.62 -13.69
N MET A 80 11.51 -23.71 -14.43
CA MET A 80 11.01 -22.59 -15.25
C MET A 80 10.22 -21.62 -14.36
N GLY A 81 10.65 -20.35 -14.27
CA GLY A 81 9.81 -19.26 -13.77
C GLY A 81 10.12 -18.72 -12.37
N TRP A 82 11.16 -19.20 -11.67
CA TRP A 82 11.57 -18.64 -10.37
C TRP A 82 11.76 -17.12 -10.43
N HIS A 83 12.57 -16.62 -11.37
CA HIS A 83 12.81 -15.19 -11.55
C HIS A 83 11.49 -14.39 -11.62
N LYS A 84 10.54 -14.86 -12.44
CA LYS A 84 9.23 -14.21 -12.61
C LYS A 84 8.42 -14.23 -11.32
N ALA A 85 8.38 -15.40 -10.65
CA ALA A 85 7.64 -15.57 -9.41
C ALA A 85 8.17 -14.65 -8.31
N GLN A 86 9.49 -14.58 -8.10
CA GLN A 86 10.07 -13.72 -7.06
C GLN A 86 9.90 -12.23 -7.39
N THR A 87 10.08 -11.84 -8.66
CA THR A 87 9.82 -10.45 -9.09
C THR A 87 8.36 -10.06 -8.86
N GLN A 88 7.41 -10.94 -9.20
CA GLN A 88 5.99 -10.67 -9.01
C GLN A 88 5.58 -10.68 -7.53
N ARG A 89 6.18 -11.53 -6.69
CA ARG A 89 6.00 -11.50 -5.23
C ARG A 89 6.37 -10.15 -4.66
N ALA A 90 7.54 -9.64 -5.03
CA ALA A 90 7.97 -8.30 -4.64
C ALA A 90 6.99 -7.22 -5.13
N ILE A 91 6.57 -7.25 -6.41
CA ILE A 91 5.57 -6.30 -6.93
C ILE A 91 4.27 -6.37 -6.11
N ASN A 92 3.74 -7.56 -5.82
CA ASN A 92 2.51 -7.76 -5.04
C ASN A 92 2.58 -7.10 -3.65
N ILE A 93 3.74 -7.16 -2.99
CA ILE A 93 3.99 -6.51 -1.69
C ILE A 93 4.01 -4.99 -1.84
N LEU A 94 4.62 -4.45 -2.89
CA LEU A 94 4.72 -3.00 -3.10
C LEU A 94 3.35 -2.36 -3.36
N VAL A 95 2.54 -3.01 -4.21
CA VAL A 95 1.27 -2.44 -4.70
C VAL A 95 0.07 -2.81 -3.82
N GLY A 96 0.12 -3.97 -3.16
CA GLY A 96 -0.95 -4.51 -2.35
C GLY A 96 -2.17 -5.00 -3.14
N ALA A 97 -3.06 -5.70 -2.44
CA ALA A 97 -4.27 -6.26 -3.03
C ALA A 97 -5.19 -5.16 -3.59
N GLY A 98 -5.87 -5.46 -4.71
CA GLY A 98 -6.76 -4.53 -5.40
C GLY A 98 -6.06 -3.55 -6.34
N SER A 99 -4.72 -3.50 -6.37
CA SER A 99 -3.98 -2.76 -7.39
C SER A 99 -4.03 -3.48 -8.77
N PRO A 100 -4.05 -2.75 -9.90
CA PRO A 100 -3.98 -3.36 -11.24
C PRO A 100 -2.74 -4.22 -11.49
N ASP A 101 -1.62 -3.90 -10.82
CA ASP A 101 -0.36 -4.63 -10.96
C ASP A 101 -0.27 -5.85 -10.02
N PHE A 102 -1.28 -6.07 -9.18
CA PHE A 102 -1.35 -7.21 -8.26
C PHE A 102 -1.76 -8.47 -9.01
N ASN A 103 -0.94 -9.51 -8.93
CA ASN A 103 -1.27 -10.83 -9.47
C ASN A 103 -1.70 -11.78 -8.36
N LYS A 104 -3.00 -12.10 -8.29
CA LYS A 104 -3.59 -13.03 -7.31
C LYS A 104 -3.12 -14.48 -7.43
N GLU A 105 -2.56 -14.87 -8.57
CA GLU A 105 -2.05 -16.23 -8.82
C GLU A 105 -0.64 -16.42 -8.24
N VAL A 106 0.03 -15.32 -7.91
CA VAL A 106 1.32 -15.34 -7.24
C VAL A 106 1.11 -15.01 -5.78
N GLU A 107 1.65 -15.85 -4.91
CA GLU A 107 1.65 -15.64 -3.46
C GLU A 107 2.07 -14.20 -3.10
N ASN A 108 1.37 -13.60 -2.15
CA ASN A 108 1.79 -12.34 -1.53
C ASN A 108 2.26 -12.64 -0.10
N PRO A 109 3.56 -12.63 0.17
CA PRO A 109 4.09 -12.92 1.50
C PRO A 109 4.06 -11.69 2.44
N GLY A 110 3.66 -10.52 1.93
CA GLY A 110 3.36 -9.33 2.74
C GLY A 110 1.93 -9.38 3.31
N ASN A 111 1.55 -8.33 4.03
CA ASN A 111 0.25 -8.26 4.70
C ASN A 111 -0.95 -7.93 3.78
N GLY A 112 -0.69 -7.65 2.50
CA GLY A 112 -1.71 -7.36 1.49
C GLY A 112 -2.10 -5.89 1.34
N HIS A 113 -1.65 -4.98 2.22
CA HIS A 113 -1.99 -3.57 2.15
C HIS A 113 -1.25 -2.86 1.01
N GLY A 114 0.07 -3.03 0.96
CA GLY A 114 0.94 -2.42 -0.04
C GLY A 114 1.84 -1.33 0.55
N VAL A 115 3.15 -1.39 0.29
CA VAL A 115 4.12 -0.34 0.70
C VAL A 115 3.68 1.04 0.22
N MET A 116 3.28 1.14 -1.05
CA MET A 116 2.87 2.42 -1.64
C MET A 116 1.60 2.98 -0.99
N LYS A 117 0.69 2.12 -0.51
CA LYS A 117 -0.52 2.59 0.18
C LYS A 117 -0.19 3.13 1.56
N TYR A 118 0.69 2.46 2.32
CA TYR A 118 1.16 2.99 3.60
C TYR A 118 1.85 4.35 3.45
N LEU A 119 2.68 4.50 2.42
CA LEU A 119 3.34 5.78 2.12
C LEU A 119 2.32 6.87 1.76
N GLN A 120 1.32 6.56 0.93
CA GLN A 120 0.27 7.52 0.60
C GLN A 120 -0.56 7.91 1.83
N GLU A 121 -0.93 6.96 2.68
CA GLU A 121 -1.65 7.23 3.92
C GLU A 121 -0.80 8.07 4.89
N ALA A 122 0.50 7.80 4.99
CA ALA A 122 1.43 8.59 5.80
C ALA A 122 1.53 10.03 5.29
N HIS A 123 1.61 10.20 3.97
CA HIS A 123 1.59 11.51 3.32
C HIS A 123 0.29 12.27 3.61
N ASP A 124 -0.86 11.62 3.42
CA ASP A 124 -2.18 12.22 3.64
C ASP A 124 -2.43 12.57 5.12
N ALA A 125 -1.87 11.79 6.05
CA ALA A 125 -1.92 12.06 7.48
C ALA A 125 -1.10 13.30 7.90
N MET A 126 -0.06 13.66 7.13
CA MET A 126 0.75 14.86 7.37
C MET A 126 0.05 16.12 6.86
N LYS A 127 -0.98 16.57 7.59
CA LYS A 127 -1.69 17.82 7.31
C LYS A 127 -0.71 19.00 7.21
N GLY A 128 -0.56 19.55 6.01
CA GLY A 128 0.29 20.72 5.74
C GLY A 128 1.78 20.44 5.65
N CYS A 129 2.19 19.17 5.50
CA CYS A 129 3.57 18.77 5.22
C CYS A 129 4.61 19.40 6.13
N ARG A 130 4.47 19.18 7.44
CA ARG A 130 5.46 19.64 8.42
C ARG A 130 6.10 18.45 9.12
N PRO A 131 7.44 18.32 9.08
CA PRO A 131 8.39 19.17 8.34
C PRO A 131 8.37 18.88 6.82
N VAL A 132 8.55 19.92 5.99
CA VAL A 132 8.39 19.88 4.51
C VAL A 132 9.18 18.74 3.88
N ASN A 133 10.44 18.59 4.29
CA ASN A 133 11.35 17.56 3.78
C ASN A 133 10.84 16.13 4.00
N THR A 134 9.88 15.89 4.91
CA THR A 134 9.29 14.55 5.11
C THR A 134 8.27 14.21 4.04
N CYS A 135 7.46 15.17 3.60
CA CYS A 135 6.56 14.96 2.46
C CYS A 135 7.39 14.72 1.19
N ASP A 136 8.39 15.57 0.93
CA ASP A 136 9.29 15.41 -0.21
C ASP A 136 9.98 14.04 -0.20
N ALA A 137 10.32 13.53 0.98
CA ALA A 137 10.89 12.19 1.14
C ALA A 137 9.88 11.08 0.82
N ILE A 138 8.65 11.18 1.30
CA ILE A 138 7.61 10.20 0.95
C ILE A 138 7.31 10.25 -0.55
N GLU A 139 7.23 11.43 -1.15
CA GLU A 139 7.03 11.60 -2.59
C GLU A 139 8.18 11.00 -3.40
N SER A 140 9.42 11.27 -3.00
CA SER A 140 10.62 10.66 -3.60
C SER A 140 10.59 9.13 -3.49
N ALA A 141 10.25 8.58 -2.32
CA ALA A 141 10.07 7.15 -2.12
C ALA A 141 9.03 6.57 -3.09
N LEU A 142 7.87 7.22 -3.22
CA LEU A 142 6.82 6.81 -4.14
C LEU A 142 7.27 6.85 -5.60
N GLU A 143 8.04 7.85 -6.02
CA GLU A 143 8.61 7.92 -7.37
C GLU A 143 9.56 6.76 -7.68
N TYR A 144 10.50 6.48 -6.77
CA TYR A 144 11.41 5.35 -6.91
C TYR A 144 10.65 4.01 -6.94
N LEU A 145 9.61 3.84 -6.12
CA LEU A 145 8.79 2.62 -6.12
C LEU A 145 8.02 2.45 -7.45
N ARG A 146 7.47 3.52 -8.03
CA ARG A 146 6.82 3.46 -9.35
C ARG A 146 7.81 3.03 -10.43
N ALA A 147 9.00 3.62 -10.45
CA ALA A 147 10.06 3.23 -11.38
C ALA A 147 10.51 1.79 -11.14
N ALA A 148 10.61 1.36 -9.88
CA ALA A 148 10.95 0.00 -9.51
C ALA A 148 9.94 -0.98 -10.11
N ILE A 149 8.64 -0.75 -9.90
CA ILE A 149 7.57 -1.60 -10.44
C ILE A 149 7.64 -1.68 -11.97
N GLU A 150 7.89 -0.56 -12.66
CA GLU A 150 8.06 -0.55 -14.12
C GLU A 150 9.22 -1.47 -14.55
N HIS A 151 10.37 -1.38 -13.87
CA HIS A 151 11.50 -2.27 -14.12
C HIS A 151 11.18 -3.73 -13.79
N GLY A 152 10.48 -4.00 -12.69
CA GLY A 152 10.04 -5.36 -12.33
C GLY A 152 9.12 -5.97 -13.40
N LYS A 153 8.16 -5.20 -13.92
CA LYS A 153 7.26 -5.63 -15.01
C LYS A 153 8.03 -5.94 -16.29
N LYS A 154 8.92 -5.03 -16.72
CA LYS A 154 9.80 -5.27 -17.89
C LYS A 154 10.65 -6.53 -17.72
N SER A 155 11.12 -6.80 -16.50
CA SER A 155 11.86 -8.02 -16.17
C SER A 155 11.05 -9.29 -16.46
N ILE A 156 9.77 -9.30 -16.08
CA ILE A 156 8.86 -10.42 -16.28
C ILE A 156 8.50 -10.58 -17.77
N GLU A 157 8.24 -9.46 -18.47
CA GLU A 157 7.86 -9.42 -19.88
C GLU A 157 9.00 -9.86 -20.80
N TRP A 158 10.23 -9.41 -20.53
CA TRP A 158 11.37 -9.55 -21.44
C TRP A 158 12.19 -10.83 -21.24
N THR A 159 11.67 -11.81 -20.52
CA THR A 159 12.29 -13.13 -20.27
C THR A 159 12.69 -13.96 -21.49
N ARG A 160 12.35 -13.53 -22.71
CA ARG A 160 12.81 -14.17 -23.97
C ARG A 160 13.98 -13.44 -24.63
N MET A 161 14.39 -12.28 -24.12
CA MET A 161 15.48 -11.46 -24.64
C MET A 161 16.68 -11.58 -23.72
N ALA A 162 17.70 -12.33 -24.17
CA ALA A 162 18.87 -12.70 -23.38
C ALA A 162 19.48 -11.49 -22.64
N GLY A 163 19.54 -11.58 -21.31
CA GLY A 163 20.18 -10.59 -20.44
C GLY A 163 19.35 -9.36 -20.12
N MET A 164 18.22 -9.13 -20.82
CA MET A 164 17.33 -8.02 -20.53
C MET A 164 16.50 -8.25 -19.27
N GLU A 165 16.05 -9.48 -19.02
CA GLU A 165 15.35 -9.78 -17.76
C GLU A 165 16.24 -9.47 -16.55
N GLN A 166 17.47 -9.98 -16.55
CA GLN A 166 18.40 -9.78 -15.44
C GLN A 166 18.76 -8.30 -15.23
N ARG A 167 18.91 -7.52 -16.31
CA ARG A 167 19.15 -6.07 -16.21
C ARG A 167 18.00 -5.34 -15.51
N HIS A 168 16.76 -5.65 -15.90
CA HIS A 168 15.58 -5.04 -15.33
C HIS A 168 15.32 -5.49 -13.89
N ALA A 169 15.55 -6.76 -13.58
CA ALA A 169 15.52 -7.30 -12.22
C ALA A 169 16.50 -6.61 -11.27
N ARG A 170 17.74 -6.37 -11.73
CA ARG A 170 18.76 -5.66 -10.95
C ARG A 170 18.36 -4.21 -10.71
N MET A 171 17.83 -3.54 -11.72
CA MET A 171 17.35 -2.16 -11.56
C MET A 171 16.16 -2.09 -10.60
N PHE A 172 15.24 -3.05 -10.68
CA PHE A 172 14.14 -3.18 -9.73
C PHE A 172 14.65 -3.23 -8.29
N GLY A 173 15.54 -4.19 -7.97
CA GLY A 173 16.11 -4.30 -6.62
C GLY A 173 16.93 -3.06 -6.19
N ALA A 174 17.70 -2.47 -7.10
CA ALA A 174 18.48 -1.26 -6.81
C ALA A 174 17.60 -0.05 -6.44
N LEU A 175 16.47 0.13 -7.13
CA LEU A 175 15.52 1.19 -6.83
C LEU A 175 14.81 0.95 -5.49
N LEU A 176 14.48 -0.30 -5.13
CA LEU A 176 13.95 -0.60 -3.80
C LEU A 176 14.95 -0.27 -2.68
N ARG A 177 16.24 -0.60 -2.88
CA ARG A 177 17.28 -0.22 -1.91
C ARG A 177 17.48 1.29 -1.83
N ALA A 178 17.33 2.00 -2.95
CA ALA A 178 17.37 3.46 -2.96
C ALA A 178 16.21 4.07 -2.17
N VAL A 179 15.05 3.43 -2.12
CA VAL A 179 13.91 3.86 -1.27
C VAL A 179 14.21 3.61 0.21
N GLU A 180 14.62 2.39 0.54
CA GLU A 180 14.90 1.95 1.91
C GLU A 180 15.96 2.85 2.56
N GLY A 181 17.08 3.05 1.86
CA GLY A 181 18.23 3.76 2.38
C GLY A 181 18.98 2.96 3.44
N THR A 182 19.97 3.62 4.03
CA THR A 182 20.69 3.14 5.22
C THR A 182 20.26 3.94 6.45
N ARG A 183 20.49 3.42 7.66
CA ARG A 183 20.20 4.13 8.93
C ARG A 183 20.85 5.51 9.02
N ASP A 184 21.96 5.73 8.31
CA ASP A 184 22.72 6.98 8.32
C ASP A 184 22.33 7.93 7.17
N THR A 185 21.24 7.64 6.44
CA THR A 185 20.90 8.43 5.25
C THR A 185 20.29 9.78 5.64
N GLU A 186 21.00 10.84 5.28
CA GLU A 186 20.59 12.23 5.53
C GLU A 186 19.78 12.87 4.39
N SER A 187 19.59 12.15 3.28
CA SER A 187 18.92 12.67 2.10
C SER A 187 17.42 12.37 2.08
N ALA A 188 16.61 13.38 1.78
CA ALA A 188 15.19 13.20 1.47
C ALA A 188 14.96 12.59 0.08
N ALA A 189 15.98 12.52 -0.78
CA ALA A 189 15.85 11.93 -2.11
C ALA A 189 16.27 10.46 -2.10
N VAL A 190 17.52 10.15 -1.74
CA VAL A 190 18.00 8.76 -1.64
C VAL A 190 17.88 8.32 -0.18
N GLY A 191 17.33 7.12 0.06
CA GLY A 191 17.00 6.63 1.40
C GLY A 191 15.85 7.37 2.05
N ALA A 192 14.91 7.81 1.22
CA ALA A 192 13.85 8.71 1.60
C ALA A 192 12.91 8.11 2.67
N LEU A 193 12.69 6.79 2.66
CA LEU A 193 11.90 6.14 3.70
C LEU A 193 12.62 6.17 5.05
N GLY A 194 13.90 5.79 5.09
CA GLY A 194 14.73 5.88 6.29
C GLY A 194 14.83 7.31 6.85
N TYR A 195 14.97 8.31 5.97
CA TYR A 195 14.91 9.72 6.35
C TYR A 195 13.56 10.08 7.00
N ALA A 196 12.44 9.74 6.36
CA ALA A 196 11.11 10.08 6.85
C ALA A 196 10.81 9.42 8.21
N ILE A 197 11.22 8.17 8.42
CA ILE A 197 11.05 7.46 9.69
C ILE A 197 11.80 8.17 10.82
N ARG A 198 13.07 8.49 10.61
CA ARG A 198 13.90 9.18 11.61
C ARG A 198 13.34 10.55 11.98
N VAL A 199 12.91 11.34 11.00
CA VAL A 199 12.35 12.67 11.26
C VAL A 199 11.04 12.57 12.04
N THR A 200 10.21 11.57 11.74
CA THR A 200 8.90 11.39 12.41
C THR A 200 8.99 10.72 13.78
N GLU A 201 10.07 10.00 14.09
CA GLU A 201 10.33 9.42 15.42
C GLU A 201 10.27 10.51 16.50
N HIS A 202 10.96 11.63 16.26
CA HIS A 202 11.04 12.77 17.17
C HIS A 202 9.78 13.66 17.18
N MET A 203 8.82 13.45 16.27
CA MET A 203 7.57 14.23 16.26
C MET A 203 6.58 13.77 17.32
N THR A 204 6.75 12.55 17.87
CA THR A 204 5.83 12.00 18.87
C THR A 204 6.04 12.59 20.27
N GLU A 205 7.15 13.31 20.51
CA GLU A 205 7.54 13.84 21.82
C GLU A 205 6.94 15.22 22.16
N HIS A 206 6.17 15.83 21.24
CA HIS A 206 5.51 17.11 21.47
C HIS A 206 3.99 16.96 21.42
N LYS A 207 3.41 16.44 22.50
CA LYS A 207 1.97 16.50 22.79
C LYS A 207 1.72 17.22 24.11
#